data_AF-X1RZB8-F1
#
_entry.id   AF-X1RZB8-F1
#
_cell.length_a   1.000
_cell.length_b   1.000
_cell.length_c   1.000
_cell.angle_alpha   90.00
_cell.angle_beta   90.00
_cell.angle_gamma   90.00
#
_symmetry.space_group_name_H-M   'P 1'
#
loop_
_entity.id
_entity.type
_entity.pdbx_description
1 polymer ?
#
loop_
_entity_poly.entity_id
_entity_poly.type
_entity_poly.pdbx_seq_one_letter_code
_entity_poly.pdbx_strand_id
1 'polypeptide(L)'
;MTFVRPDPTVTEEGFLSINFGRYLYDKELAFDPSRFDNPQIQITTNYNTVEALCTADHFAIQAYIMEGLGTPPRGFLLTKELKSWLASAAWEYTQMPKDYVYRRLFLQALEPNVALQQFWTQAILQEDNYARIPFDVLRFNQIADNARDYGELMEHCAGEISAVGDYFFGSPTYSPQLDAVNAAELNALRVVVEDGGRFNVISASTTDMWRGTMSGYCPQGMVVFNLGPKDVIEDWYNPREVGNLLLEVLGVAAHTIHLVTEQLRPY
;
A
#
# COMPACT_ATOMS: atom_id res chain seq x y z
N MET A 1 -22.38 -7.64 3.20
CA MET A 1 -21.42 -8.45 3.98
C MET A 1 -21.56 -8.01 5.42
N THR A 2 -22.18 -8.83 6.26
CA THR A 2 -22.38 -8.49 7.68
C THR A 2 -21.20 -9.07 8.44
N PHE A 3 -20.30 -8.21 8.88
CA PHE A 3 -19.17 -8.62 9.70
C PHE A 3 -19.67 -8.91 11.11
N VAL A 4 -19.58 -10.17 11.54
CA VAL A 4 -19.79 -10.54 12.93
C VAL A 4 -18.48 -10.22 13.65
N ARG A 5 -18.52 -9.27 14.59
CA ARG A 5 -17.39 -8.89 15.43
C ARG A 5 -16.96 -10.10 16.27
N PRO A 6 -15.73 -10.62 16.12
CA PRO A 6 -15.20 -11.58 17.06
C PRO A 6 -14.78 -10.83 18.32
N ASP A 7 -15.38 -11.17 19.46
CA ASP A 7 -15.10 -10.59 20.78
C ASP A 7 -15.56 -9.11 21.01
N PRO A 8 -16.54 -8.86 21.91
CA PRO A 8 -16.95 -7.50 22.26
C PRO A 8 -15.92 -6.72 23.10
N THR A 9 -14.83 -7.34 23.55
CA THR A 9 -13.78 -6.70 24.37
C THR A 9 -12.64 -6.10 23.56
N VAL A 10 -12.50 -6.44 22.28
CA VAL A 10 -11.48 -5.86 21.40
C VAL A 10 -11.96 -4.49 20.93
N THR A 11 -11.29 -3.44 21.41
CA THR A 11 -11.64 -2.04 21.13
C THR A 11 -11.28 -1.60 19.71
N GLU A 12 -10.24 -2.19 19.10
CA GLU A 12 -9.76 -1.81 17.76
C GLU A 12 -9.25 -3.04 16.98
N GLU A 13 -9.74 -3.23 15.75
CA GLU A 13 -9.33 -4.32 14.86
C GLU A 13 -8.92 -3.74 13.50
N GLY A 14 -7.74 -4.14 13.02
CA GLY A 14 -7.28 -3.87 11.66
C GLY A 14 -7.30 -5.14 10.81
N PHE A 15 -7.69 -5.03 9.54
CA PHE A 15 -7.67 -6.14 8.60
C PHE A 15 -6.64 -5.87 7.49
N LEU A 16 -5.62 -6.72 7.40
CA LEU A 16 -4.68 -6.72 6.28
C LEU A 16 -4.97 -7.92 5.36
N SER A 17 -5.19 -7.65 4.08
CA SER A 17 -5.44 -8.69 3.08
C SER A 17 -4.16 -9.00 2.28
N ILE A 18 -3.82 -10.28 2.19
CA ILE A 18 -2.79 -10.78 1.26
C ILE A 18 -3.51 -11.43 0.08
N ASN A 19 -3.37 -10.84 -1.11
CA ASN A 19 -4.03 -11.32 -2.32
C ASN A 19 -3.05 -12.15 -3.17
N PHE A 20 -3.41 -13.41 -3.43
CA PHE A 20 -2.65 -14.30 -4.32
C PHE A 20 -3.20 -14.33 -5.77
N GLY A 21 -4.35 -13.70 -6.02
CA GLY A 21 -5.01 -13.64 -7.33
C GLY A 21 -5.44 -12.23 -7.69
N ARG A 22 -6.08 -12.04 -8.87
CA ARG A 22 -6.54 -10.71 -9.31
C ARG A 22 -7.68 -10.16 -8.45
N TYR A 23 -8.48 -11.08 -7.92
CA TYR A 23 -9.67 -10.86 -7.09
C TYR A 23 -9.92 -12.11 -6.23
N LEU A 24 -10.82 -12.00 -5.25
CA LEU A 24 -11.21 -13.12 -4.38
C LEU A 24 -11.87 -14.24 -5.22
N TYR A 25 -11.40 -15.48 -5.04
CA TYR A 25 -11.82 -16.67 -5.80
C TYR A 25 -11.43 -16.66 -7.30
N ASP A 26 -10.32 -16.01 -7.65
CA ASP A 26 -9.71 -16.16 -8.99
C ASP A 26 -9.29 -17.62 -9.23
N LYS A 27 -9.95 -18.26 -10.20
CA LYS A 27 -9.73 -19.68 -10.50
C LYS A 27 -8.45 -19.94 -11.28
N GLU A 28 -7.88 -18.91 -11.90
CA GLU A 28 -6.65 -19.04 -12.68
C GLU A 28 -5.42 -18.78 -11.81
N LEU A 29 -5.50 -17.79 -10.93
CA LEU A 29 -4.41 -17.35 -10.06
C LEU A 29 -4.81 -17.47 -8.59
N ALA A 30 -4.23 -18.44 -7.89
CA ALA A 30 -4.45 -18.66 -6.47
C ALA A 30 -3.28 -19.45 -5.88
N PHE A 31 -2.94 -19.20 -4.62
CA PHE A 31 -1.89 -19.93 -3.90
C PHE A 31 -2.31 -21.38 -3.61
N ASP A 32 -1.55 -22.33 -4.13
CA ASP A 32 -1.71 -23.76 -3.93
C ASP A 32 -0.61 -24.25 -2.98
N PRO A 33 -0.95 -24.46 -1.69
CA PRO A 33 0.05 -24.88 -0.68
C PRO A 33 0.64 -26.26 -0.98
N SER A 34 -0.02 -27.10 -1.79
CA SER A 34 0.50 -28.43 -2.15
C SER A 34 1.73 -28.37 -3.07
N ARG A 35 2.01 -27.20 -3.66
CA ARG A 35 3.16 -26.94 -4.52
C ARG A 35 4.41 -26.51 -3.76
N PHE A 36 4.35 -26.50 -2.42
CA PHE A 36 5.44 -26.07 -1.55
C PHE A 36 5.64 -27.08 -0.41
N ASP A 37 6.90 -27.34 -0.05
CA ASP A 37 7.21 -28.32 0.99
C ASP A 37 6.80 -27.85 2.40
N ASN A 38 6.89 -26.54 2.67
CA ASN A 38 6.57 -25.95 3.98
C ASN A 38 6.18 -24.46 3.85
N PRO A 39 4.97 -24.13 3.38
CA PRO A 39 4.53 -22.75 3.29
C PRO A 39 4.37 -22.14 4.70
N GLN A 40 5.05 -21.02 4.95
CA GLN A 40 5.02 -20.33 6.24
C GLN A 40 4.70 -18.84 6.06
N ILE A 41 4.00 -18.27 7.04
CA ILE A 41 3.78 -16.83 7.16
C ILE A 41 4.60 -16.36 8.35
N GLN A 42 5.51 -15.43 8.11
CA GLN A 42 6.31 -14.78 9.14
C GLN A 42 5.87 -13.32 9.24
N ILE A 43 5.43 -12.91 10.43
CA ILE A 43 4.99 -11.54 10.73
C ILE A 43 5.97 -10.97 11.75
N THR A 44 6.49 -9.79 11.47
CA THR A 44 7.34 -9.03 12.39
C THR A 44 6.64 -7.72 12.71
N THR A 45 6.45 -7.42 13.98
CA THR A 45 5.91 -6.12 14.43
C THR A 45 6.96 -5.30 15.16
N ASN A 46 6.77 -3.99 15.16
CA ASN A 46 7.59 -3.05 15.91
C ASN A 46 6.68 -2.22 16.82
N TYR A 47 6.63 -2.61 18.10
CA TYR A 47 5.88 -1.90 19.13
C TYR A 47 6.33 -0.44 19.30
N ASN A 48 7.62 -0.14 19.11
CA ASN A 48 8.14 1.22 19.35
C ASN A 48 7.60 2.26 18.36
N THR A 49 6.96 1.81 17.28
CA THR A 49 6.36 2.66 16.24
C THR A 49 4.83 2.71 16.30
N VAL A 50 4.20 1.85 17.13
CA VAL A 50 2.76 1.85 17.38
C VAL A 50 2.54 2.58 18.72
N GLU A 51 1.40 3.25 18.87
CA GLU A 51 1.08 4.08 20.03
C GLU A 51 1.44 3.43 21.38
N ALA A 52 1.94 4.24 22.31
CA ALA A 52 2.78 3.84 23.45
C ALA A 52 2.13 2.96 24.55
N LEU A 53 0.93 2.42 24.31
CA LEU A 53 0.14 1.67 25.29
C LEU A 53 -0.19 0.23 24.86
N CYS A 54 0.13 -0.19 23.62
CA CYS A 54 -0.02 -1.58 23.22
C CYS A 54 1.02 -2.45 23.96
N THR A 55 0.56 -3.36 24.83
CA THR A 55 1.44 -4.26 25.59
C THR A 55 1.44 -5.70 25.05
N ALA A 56 0.55 -6.02 24.11
CA ALA A 56 0.47 -7.31 23.43
C ALA A 56 -0.24 -7.20 22.07
N ASP A 57 0.37 -7.75 21.03
CA ASP A 57 -0.26 -7.91 19.71
C ASP A 57 -0.93 -9.28 19.60
N HIS A 58 -2.14 -9.32 19.04
CA HIS A 58 -2.83 -10.56 18.72
C HIS A 58 -3.12 -10.62 17.22
N PHE A 59 -2.81 -11.76 16.60
CA PHE A 59 -3.06 -11.98 15.17
C PHE A 59 -4.03 -13.13 14.98
N ALA A 60 -5.03 -12.92 14.14
CA ALA A 60 -5.85 -13.98 13.59
C ALA A 60 -5.59 -14.05 12.08
N ILE A 61 -5.26 -15.24 11.59
CA ILE A 61 -5.13 -15.47 10.14
C ILE A 61 -6.41 -16.14 9.65
N GLN A 62 -7.12 -15.45 8.76
CA GLN A 62 -8.27 -15.99 8.05
C GLN A 62 -7.89 -16.32 6.61
N ALA A 63 -8.07 -17.58 6.22
CA ALA A 63 -7.84 -18.04 4.85
C ALA A 63 -9.17 -18.22 4.12
N TYR A 64 -9.26 -17.71 2.89
CA TYR A 64 -10.35 -17.98 1.96
C TYR A 64 -9.94 -19.11 1.01
N ILE A 65 -10.52 -20.29 1.20
CA ILE A 65 -10.12 -21.51 0.50
C ILE A 65 -11.13 -21.85 -0.58
N MET A 66 -10.65 -22.26 -1.75
CA MET A 66 -11.49 -22.80 -2.84
C MET A 66 -11.41 -24.32 -2.85
N GLU A 67 -12.56 -24.99 -2.82
CA GLU A 67 -12.66 -26.44 -2.95
C GLU A 67 -13.21 -26.85 -4.33
N GLY A 68 -12.83 -28.04 -4.81
CA GLY A 68 -13.43 -28.64 -6.01
C GLY A 68 -13.10 -27.95 -7.34
N LEU A 69 -11.96 -27.27 -7.44
CA LEU A 69 -11.48 -26.70 -8.71
C LEU A 69 -11.24 -27.82 -9.73
N GLY A 70 -11.95 -27.77 -10.86
CA GLY A 70 -11.78 -28.74 -11.95
C GLY A 70 -10.44 -28.63 -12.68
N THR A 71 -9.80 -27.47 -12.61
CA THR A 71 -8.44 -27.21 -13.13
C THR A 71 -7.62 -26.55 -12.03
N PRO A 72 -6.40 -27.03 -11.73
CA PRO A 72 -5.54 -26.37 -10.76
C PRO A 72 -5.16 -24.95 -11.24
N PRO A 73 -4.96 -23.99 -10.33
CA PRO A 73 -4.48 -22.66 -10.70
C PRO A 73 -3.14 -22.77 -11.45
N ARG A 74 -2.89 -21.85 -12.39
CA ARG A 74 -1.65 -21.84 -13.21
C ARG A 74 -0.46 -21.21 -12.47
N GLY A 75 -0.73 -20.48 -11.38
CA GLY A 75 0.24 -19.76 -10.58
C GLY A 75 -0.44 -18.87 -9.56
N PHE A 76 0.30 -17.89 -9.05
CA PHE A 76 -0.21 -16.86 -8.15
C PHE A 76 0.54 -15.53 -8.35
N LEU A 77 -0.02 -14.45 -7.82
CA LEU A 77 0.62 -13.15 -7.79
C LEU A 77 1.59 -13.07 -6.61
N LEU A 78 2.87 -12.89 -6.94
CA LEU A 78 3.95 -12.68 -5.99
C LEU A 78 4.21 -11.19 -5.84
N THR A 79 3.93 -10.65 -4.66
CA THR A 79 4.33 -9.29 -4.28
C THR A 79 5.62 -9.36 -3.45
N LYS A 80 6.67 -8.67 -3.89
CA LYS A 80 7.95 -8.59 -3.18
C LYS A 80 8.57 -7.20 -3.28
N GLU A 81 9.18 -6.75 -2.19
CA GLU A 81 10.10 -5.62 -2.23
C GLU A 81 11.39 -6.07 -2.93
N LEU A 82 11.84 -5.32 -3.92
CA LEU A 82 13.11 -5.55 -4.62
C LEU A 82 14.25 -4.73 -4.02
N LYS A 83 13.94 -3.52 -3.58
CA LYS A 83 14.95 -2.55 -3.13
C LYS A 83 14.30 -1.46 -2.28
N SER A 84 15.02 -1.03 -1.25
CA SER A 84 14.78 0.22 -0.53
C SER A 84 16.05 1.06 -0.57
N TRP A 85 15.92 2.38 -0.73
CA TRP A 85 17.06 3.29 -0.74
C TRP A 85 16.67 4.67 -0.22
N LEU A 86 17.66 5.38 0.32
CA LEU A 86 17.54 6.81 0.62
C LEU A 86 17.74 7.60 -0.67
N ALA A 87 16.68 8.28 -1.12
CA ALA A 87 16.72 9.08 -2.32
C ALA A 87 17.66 10.27 -2.18
N SER A 88 18.34 10.58 -3.27
CA SER A 88 19.11 11.80 -3.46
C SER A 88 18.53 12.56 -4.67
N ALA A 89 18.93 13.83 -4.87
CA ALA A 89 18.55 14.59 -6.06
C ALA A 89 19.32 14.11 -7.32
N ALA A 90 19.24 12.81 -7.59
CA ALA A 90 19.94 12.12 -8.66
C ALA A 90 19.13 10.90 -9.13
N TRP A 91 19.53 10.35 -10.27
CA TRP A 91 18.98 9.12 -10.81
C TRP A 91 19.46 7.91 -10.00
N GLU A 92 18.50 7.13 -9.53
CA GLU A 92 18.73 5.80 -8.98
C GLU A 92 18.43 4.75 -10.05
N TYR A 93 19.37 3.83 -10.25
CA TYR A 93 19.30 2.78 -11.27
C TYR A 93 19.07 1.43 -10.59
N THR A 94 18.07 0.69 -11.05
CA THR A 94 17.74 -0.63 -10.52
C THR A 94 17.58 -1.64 -11.63
N GLN A 95 18.46 -2.63 -11.64
CA GLN A 95 18.34 -3.77 -12.55
C GLN A 95 17.12 -4.60 -12.17
N MET A 96 16.14 -4.68 -13.06
CA MET A 96 14.90 -5.39 -12.79
C MET A 96 15.07 -6.89 -13.05
N PRO A 97 14.55 -7.78 -12.19
CA PRO A 97 14.56 -9.21 -12.46
C PRO A 97 13.70 -9.56 -13.68
N LYS A 98 14.06 -10.61 -14.41
CA LYS A 98 13.40 -11.01 -15.67
C LYS A 98 12.82 -12.43 -15.62
N ASP A 99 12.72 -12.99 -14.43
CA ASP A 99 12.24 -14.34 -14.13
C ASP A 99 10.73 -14.51 -14.40
N TYR A 100 9.95 -13.49 -14.03
CA TYR A 100 8.49 -13.54 -14.06
C TYR A 100 7.87 -12.36 -14.81
N VAL A 101 6.66 -12.59 -15.31
CA VAL A 101 5.83 -11.57 -15.96
C VAL A 101 5.38 -10.55 -14.93
N TYR A 102 5.55 -9.26 -15.21
CA TYR A 102 5.13 -8.18 -14.33
C TYR A 102 3.69 -7.78 -14.60
N ARG A 103 2.89 -7.70 -13.54
CA ARG A 103 1.56 -7.08 -13.58
C ARG A 103 1.64 -5.62 -13.17
N ARG A 104 2.37 -5.33 -12.09
CA ARG A 104 2.51 -3.99 -11.51
C ARG A 104 3.89 -3.76 -10.91
N LEU A 105 4.29 -2.50 -10.90
CA LEU A 105 5.34 -1.97 -10.04
C LEU A 105 4.72 -0.96 -9.09
N PHE A 106 5.32 -0.83 -7.92
CA PHE A 106 4.93 0.17 -6.93
C PHE A 106 6.18 0.92 -6.49
N LEU A 107 6.06 2.25 -6.44
CA LEU A 107 6.97 3.08 -5.67
C LEU A 107 6.22 3.49 -4.42
N GLN A 108 6.70 3.04 -3.27
CA GLN A 108 6.17 3.41 -1.97
C GLN A 108 7.14 4.37 -1.29
N ALA A 109 6.63 5.49 -0.82
CA ALA A 109 7.39 6.40 0.01
C ALA A 109 6.45 7.09 0.99
N LEU A 110 6.75 6.97 2.28
CA LEU A 110 5.90 7.45 3.36
C LEU A 110 6.75 8.15 4.41
N GLU A 111 6.48 9.42 4.61
CA GLU A 111 7.05 10.21 5.69
C GLU A 111 5.96 11.16 6.22
N PRO A 112 5.79 11.26 7.55
CA PRO A 112 4.78 12.14 8.12
C PRO A 112 4.99 13.59 7.67
N ASN A 113 3.91 14.25 7.27
CA ASN A 113 3.88 15.68 6.91
C ASN A 113 4.64 16.00 5.60
N VAL A 114 4.97 14.98 4.81
CA VAL A 114 5.64 15.12 3.51
C VAL A 114 4.71 14.66 2.40
N ALA A 115 4.55 15.51 1.40
CA ALA A 115 3.65 15.21 0.29
C ALA A 115 4.25 14.18 -0.66
N LEU A 116 3.42 13.27 -1.21
CA LEU A 116 3.88 12.18 -2.07
C LEU A 116 4.66 12.66 -3.32
N GLN A 117 4.35 13.86 -3.81
CA GLN A 117 5.09 14.50 -4.90
C GLN A 117 6.50 14.98 -4.52
N GLN A 118 6.89 14.91 -3.26
CA GLN A 118 8.21 15.36 -2.78
C GLN A 118 9.24 14.23 -2.70
N PHE A 119 8.88 12.98 -3.02
CA PHE A 119 9.80 11.83 -2.89
C PHE A 119 10.61 11.56 -4.17
N TRP A 120 10.00 11.72 -5.34
CA TRP A 120 10.62 11.45 -6.64
C TRP A 120 10.08 12.42 -7.68
N THR A 121 10.69 12.51 -8.87
CA THR A 121 10.33 13.43 -9.95
C THR A 121 9.83 12.70 -11.19
N GLN A 122 10.57 11.68 -11.62
CA GLN A 122 10.32 10.92 -12.84
C GLN A 122 10.72 9.46 -12.61
N ALA A 123 10.01 8.55 -13.26
CA ALA A 123 10.33 7.13 -13.28
C ALA A 123 10.28 6.62 -14.72
N ILE A 124 11.31 5.88 -15.11
CA ILE A 124 11.48 5.34 -16.47
C ILE A 124 11.80 3.86 -16.35
N LEU A 125 11.00 3.02 -17.00
CA LEU A 125 11.37 1.62 -17.25
C LEU A 125 11.84 1.54 -18.70
N GLN A 126 13.07 1.05 -18.91
CA GLN A 126 13.67 0.97 -20.23
C GLN A 126 14.28 -0.41 -20.52
N GLU A 127 14.23 -0.78 -21.78
CA GLU A 127 14.78 -2.00 -22.36
C GLU A 127 15.98 -1.66 -23.24
N ASP A 128 17.08 -2.39 -23.06
CA ASP A 128 18.21 -2.45 -24.00
C ASP A 128 18.78 -1.08 -24.42
N ASN A 129 19.01 -0.20 -23.44
CA ASN A 129 19.49 1.18 -23.64
C ASN A 129 18.51 2.04 -24.46
N TYR A 130 17.27 2.12 -23.97
CA TYR A 130 16.16 2.88 -24.53
C TYR A 130 15.72 2.42 -25.94
N ALA A 131 15.99 1.16 -26.31
CA ALA A 131 15.45 0.57 -27.53
C ALA A 131 13.91 0.47 -27.46
N ARG A 132 13.39 0.22 -26.26
CA ARG A 132 11.96 0.32 -25.93
C ARG A 132 11.80 0.88 -24.52
N ILE A 133 10.76 1.67 -24.32
CA ILE A 133 10.45 2.29 -23.03
C ILE A 133 9.01 1.90 -22.65
N PRO A 134 8.82 0.85 -21.83
CA PRO A 134 7.50 0.48 -21.33
C PRO A 134 6.72 1.64 -20.68
N PHE A 135 7.40 2.49 -19.89
CA PHE A 135 6.84 3.76 -19.43
C PHE A 135 7.94 4.78 -19.14
N ASP A 136 7.57 6.05 -19.31
CA ASP A 136 8.32 7.21 -18.87
C ASP A 136 7.30 8.23 -18.37
N VAL A 137 7.25 8.44 -17.06
CA VAL A 137 6.21 9.24 -16.43
C VAL A 137 6.76 10.17 -15.36
N LEU A 138 6.20 11.38 -15.35
CA LEU A 138 6.37 12.34 -14.28
C LEU A 138 5.43 12.02 -13.12
N ARG A 139 5.87 12.30 -11.89
CA ARG A 139 5.12 12.00 -10.66
C ARG A 139 3.67 12.49 -10.66
N PHE A 140 3.43 13.72 -11.13
CA PHE A 140 2.11 14.34 -11.06
C PHE A 140 1.12 13.61 -11.96
N ASN A 141 1.58 13.20 -13.16
CA ASN A 141 0.76 12.44 -14.08
C ASN A 141 0.44 11.07 -13.49
N GLN A 142 1.45 10.38 -12.96
CA GLN A 142 1.24 9.05 -12.40
C GLN A 142 0.32 9.06 -11.17
N ILE A 143 0.47 10.04 -10.28
CA ILE A 143 -0.41 10.20 -9.11
C ILE A 143 -1.84 10.50 -9.56
N ALA A 144 -2.03 11.38 -10.55
CA ALA A 144 -3.36 11.68 -11.10
C ALA A 144 -4.01 10.47 -11.77
N ASP A 145 -3.23 9.69 -12.53
CA ASP A 145 -3.70 8.43 -13.13
C ASP A 145 -4.09 7.41 -12.05
N ASN A 146 -3.32 7.29 -10.97
CA ASN A 146 -3.68 6.44 -9.83
C ASN A 146 -4.98 6.90 -9.18
N ALA A 147 -5.16 8.20 -8.95
CA ALA A 147 -6.39 8.76 -8.39
C ALA A 147 -7.60 8.47 -9.28
N ARG A 148 -7.44 8.56 -10.61
CA ARG A 148 -8.50 8.21 -11.57
C ARG A 148 -8.82 6.72 -11.57
N ASP A 149 -7.80 5.87 -11.59
CA ASP A 149 -7.95 4.44 -11.81
C ASP A 149 -8.42 3.69 -10.54
N TYR A 150 -8.04 4.17 -9.36
CA TYR A 150 -8.38 3.53 -8.08
C TYR A 150 -9.41 4.29 -7.25
N GLY A 151 -9.64 5.57 -7.54
CA GLY A 151 -10.55 6.41 -6.79
C GLY A 151 -10.01 6.82 -5.42
N GLU A 152 -10.87 7.53 -4.69
CA GLU A 152 -10.59 7.97 -3.33
C GLU A 152 -10.81 6.82 -2.33
N LEU A 153 -9.86 6.64 -1.41
CA LEU A 153 -10.01 5.76 -0.27
C LEU A 153 -10.73 6.53 0.84
N MET A 154 -11.70 5.87 1.49
CA MET A 154 -12.33 6.36 2.70
C MET A 154 -12.10 5.38 3.84
N GLU A 155 -11.72 5.90 5.00
CA GLU A 155 -11.47 5.15 6.23
C GLU A 155 -12.26 5.79 7.37
N HIS A 156 -12.92 4.96 8.18
CA HIS A 156 -13.58 5.44 9.39
C HIS A 156 -12.61 5.34 10.55
N CYS A 157 -12.42 6.46 11.24
CA CYS A 157 -11.47 6.58 12.33
C CYS A 157 -12.19 7.05 13.59
N ALA A 158 -11.72 6.60 14.74
CA ALA A 158 -12.14 7.09 16.04
C ALA A 158 -10.93 7.05 16.99
N GLY A 159 -10.98 7.86 18.04
CA GLY A 159 -9.92 7.88 19.03
C GLY A 159 -10.28 8.75 20.22
N GLU A 160 -9.47 8.66 21.26
CA GLU A 160 -9.51 9.54 22.43
C GLU A 160 -8.55 10.71 22.23
N ILE A 161 -8.87 11.89 22.76
CA ILE A 161 -8.08 13.11 22.59
C ILE A 161 -7.55 13.60 23.93
N SER A 162 -6.26 13.91 23.96
CA SER A 162 -5.58 14.66 25.01
C SER A 162 -5.57 16.17 24.72
N ALA A 163 -5.52 16.99 25.77
CA ALA A 163 -5.50 18.45 25.63
C ALA A 163 -4.22 19.02 24.97
N VAL A 164 -3.21 18.18 24.71
CA VAL A 164 -1.94 18.57 24.06
C VAL A 164 -1.95 18.25 22.56
N GLY A 165 -2.98 17.55 22.08
CA GLY A 165 -3.14 17.14 20.68
C GLY A 165 -2.40 15.83 20.40
N ASP A 166 -3.14 14.79 20.06
CA ASP A 166 -2.59 13.48 19.73
C ASP A 166 -2.42 13.33 18.22
N TYR A 167 -1.43 12.55 17.84
CA TYR A 167 -1.16 12.26 16.44
C TYR A 167 -1.68 10.89 16.07
N PHE A 168 -2.52 10.89 15.05
CA PHE A 168 -3.08 9.69 14.48
C PHE A 168 -2.51 9.49 13.08
N PHE A 169 -2.62 8.25 12.61
CA PHE A 169 -2.25 7.86 11.27
C PHE A 169 -3.46 7.28 10.56
N GLY A 170 -3.62 7.61 9.29
CA GLY A 170 -4.62 7.01 8.42
C GLY A 170 -3.99 6.53 7.14
N SER A 171 -4.72 5.65 6.45
CA SER A 171 -4.25 5.04 5.21
C SER A 171 -4.08 6.04 4.07
N PRO A 172 -4.98 7.03 3.85
CA PRO A 172 -4.82 8.01 2.77
C PRO A 172 -3.64 8.96 3.06
N THR A 173 -2.71 9.11 2.11
CA THR A 173 -1.50 9.94 2.33
C THR A 173 -1.31 11.05 1.31
N TYR A 174 -2.13 11.10 0.25
CA TYR A 174 -2.11 12.17 -0.74
C TYR A 174 -3.45 12.92 -0.78
N SER A 175 -3.38 14.24 -0.58
CA SER A 175 -4.54 15.13 -0.40
C SER A 175 -5.54 14.61 0.65
N PRO A 176 -5.08 14.20 1.85
CA PRO A 176 -5.97 13.67 2.86
C PRO A 176 -6.92 14.74 3.40
N GLN A 177 -8.14 14.32 3.72
CA GLN A 177 -9.16 15.12 4.40
C GLN A 177 -9.71 14.33 5.58
N LEU A 178 -10.12 15.01 6.65
CA LEU A 178 -10.75 14.38 7.81
C LEU A 178 -11.96 15.19 8.24
N ASP A 179 -13.13 14.58 8.12
CA ASP A 179 -14.37 15.08 8.70
C ASP A 179 -14.58 14.41 10.06
N ALA A 180 -14.23 15.11 11.14
CA ALA A 180 -14.34 14.60 12.51
C ALA A 180 -15.40 15.37 13.33
N VAL A 181 -16.07 14.64 14.20
CA VAL A 181 -17.01 15.19 15.19
C VAL A 181 -16.63 14.73 16.59
N ASN A 182 -16.88 15.60 17.58
CA ASN A 182 -16.74 15.25 18.98
C ASN A 182 -17.89 14.30 19.35
N ALA A 183 -17.57 13.07 19.75
CA ALA A 183 -18.56 12.07 20.11
C ALA A 183 -19.22 12.35 21.47
N ALA A 184 -18.60 13.17 22.32
CA ALA A 184 -19.13 13.57 23.63
C ALA A 184 -19.91 14.90 23.59
N GLU A 185 -19.92 15.62 22.46
CA GLU A 185 -20.64 16.90 22.22
C GLU A 185 -20.34 18.06 23.19
N LEU A 186 -19.26 17.99 23.98
CA LEU A 186 -18.95 19.00 25.00
C LEU A 186 -18.06 20.14 24.49
N ASN A 187 -17.18 19.87 23.51
CA ASN A 187 -16.19 20.85 23.02
C ASN A 187 -16.05 20.82 21.49
N ALA A 188 -15.66 21.97 20.92
CA ALA A 188 -15.27 22.05 19.52
C ALA A 188 -13.94 21.32 19.26
N LEU A 189 -13.84 20.65 18.11
CA LEU A 189 -12.59 20.05 17.65
C LEU A 189 -11.84 21.01 16.74
N ARG A 190 -10.51 21.00 16.85
CA ARG A 190 -9.61 21.49 15.81
C ARG A 190 -8.94 20.29 15.16
N VAL A 191 -9.12 20.17 13.85
CA VAL A 191 -8.53 19.11 13.03
C VAL A 191 -7.43 19.71 12.17
N VAL A 192 -6.25 19.09 12.17
CA VAL A 192 -5.12 19.43 11.30
C VAL A 192 -4.74 18.18 10.54
N VAL A 193 -4.86 18.24 9.21
CA VAL A 193 -4.54 17.13 8.31
C VAL A 193 -3.42 17.57 7.39
N GLU A 194 -2.37 16.76 7.31
CA GLU A 194 -1.21 16.98 6.44
C GLU A 194 -1.01 15.75 5.55
N ASP A 195 -0.32 15.93 4.42
CA ASP A 195 0.08 14.79 3.59
C ASP A 195 1.01 13.84 4.37
N GLY A 196 1.17 12.61 3.88
CA GLY A 196 1.98 11.59 4.57
C GLY A 196 1.20 10.83 5.66
N GLY A 197 -0.13 10.97 5.67
CA GLY A 197 -1.05 10.13 6.43
C GLY A 197 -1.13 10.43 7.92
N ARG A 198 -0.42 11.46 8.41
CA ARG A 198 -0.47 11.90 9.80
C ARG A 198 -1.45 13.06 9.96
N PHE A 199 -2.25 13.02 11.01
CA PHE A 199 -3.15 14.10 11.37
C PHE A 199 -3.22 14.29 12.88
N ASN A 200 -3.74 15.44 13.30
CA ASN A 200 -3.92 15.79 14.71
C ASN A 200 -5.36 16.23 14.95
N VAL A 201 -5.97 15.69 16.01
CA VAL A 201 -7.28 16.10 16.50
C VAL A 201 -7.10 16.68 17.90
N ILE A 202 -7.52 17.94 18.09
CA ILE A 202 -7.31 18.71 19.32
C ILE A 202 -8.67 19.11 19.88
N SER A 203 -8.86 18.89 21.18
CA SER A 203 -9.99 19.40 21.96
C SER A 203 -9.49 20.19 23.18
N ALA A 204 -10.37 20.99 23.80
CA ALA A 204 -10.10 21.68 25.07
C ALA A 204 -10.12 20.74 26.30
N SER A 205 -10.56 19.49 26.11
CA SER A 205 -10.68 18.46 27.14
C SER A 205 -9.68 17.32 26.90
N THR A 206 -9.31 16.63 27.98
CA THR A 206 -8.39 15.47 27.98
C THR A 206 -9.12 14.13 27.92
N THR A 207 -10.45 14.14 27.86
CA THR A 207 -11.29 12.93 27.90
C THR A 207 -12.30 12.89 26.76
N ASP A 208 -12.12 13.74 25.75
CA ASP A 208 -13.05 13.79 24.63
C ASP A 208 -12.74 12.65 23.67
N MET A 209 -13.80 12.04 23.16
CA MET A 209 -13.70 11.08 22.07
C MET A 209 -14.07 11.75 20.76
N TRP A 210 -13.43 11.32 19.68
CA TRP A 210 -13.82 11.73 18.33
C TRP A 210 -14.11 10.52 17.46
N ARG A 211 -14.92 10.78 16.43
CA ARG A 211 -15.14 9.86 15.32
C ARG A 211 -15.18 10.67 14.04
N GLY A 212 -14.67 10.11 12.97
CA GLY A 212 -14.62 10.80 11.69
C GLY A 212 -14.42 9.86 10.52
N THR A 213 -14.48 10.46 9.34
CA THR A 213 -14.15 9.78 8.08
C THR A 213 -12.96 10.48 7.48
N MET A 214 -11.86 9.76 7.32
CA MET A 214 -10.69 10.21 6.58
C MET A 214 -10.85 9.80 5.12
N SER A 215 -10.52 10.69 4.19
CA SER A 215 -10.54 10.39 2.77
C SER A 215 -9.28 10.91 2.06
N GLY A 216 -8.94 10.33 0.92
CA GLY A 216 -7.81 10.78 0.10
C GLY A 216 -7.29 9.68 -0.83
N TYR A 217 -6.07 9.83 -1.32
CA TYR A 217 -5.50 8.93 -2.35
C TYR A 217 -4.17 8.31 -1.92
N CYS A 218 -3.69 7.40 -2.77
CA CYS A 218 -2.37 6.76 -2.69
C CYS A 218 -2.08 6.19 -1.29
N PRO A 219 -2.84 5.19 -0.84
CA PRO A 219 -2.73 4.73 0.54
C PRO A 219 -1.30 4.31 0.88
N GLN A 220 -0.85 4.65 2.09
CA GLN A 220 0.49 4.32 2.61
C GLN A 220 1.63 4.80 1.70
N GLY A 221 1.42 5.89 0.96
CA GLY A 221 2.42 6.47 0.06
C GLY A 221 2.69 5.64 -1.18
N MET A 222 1.78 4.73 -1.57
CA MET A 222 1.97 3.86 -2.73
C MET A 222 1.50 4.52 -4.03
N VAL A 223 2.40 4.56 -5.01
CA VAL A 223 2.10 4.87 -6.41
C VAL A 223 2.23 3.60 -7.24
N VAL A 224 1.18 3.25 -7.97
CA VAL A 224 1.14 2.04 -8.81
C VAL A 224 1.44 2.37 -10.26
N PHE A 225 2.23 1.53 -10.92
CA PHE A 225 2.49 1.53 -12.35
C PHE A 225 1.92 0.23 -12.91
N ASN A 226 0.81 0.33 -13.66
CA ASN A 226 0.18 -0.83 -14.29
C ASN A 226 0.95 -1.21 -15.56
N LEU A 227 1.40 -2.46 -15.67
CA LEU A 227 2.16 -2.98 -16.79
C LEU A 227 1.29 -3.89 -17.67
N GLY A 228 0.14 -3.36 -18.07
CA GLY A 228 -0.90 -4.04 -18.84
C GLY A 228 -2.29 -3.95 -18.18
N PRO A 229 -3.35 -4.40 -18.87
CA PRO A 229 -4.70 -4.44 -18.33
C PRO A 229 -4.81 -5.37 -17.11
N LYS A 230 -5.56 -4.96 -16.08
CA LYS A 230 -5.68 -5.70 -14.81
C LYS A 230 -6.21 -7.13 -14.98
N ASP A 231 -7.10 -7.33 -15.95
CA ASP A 231 -7.90 -8.54 -16.10
C ASP A 231 -7.40 -9.49 -17.20
N VAL A 232 -6.50 -9.02 -18.08
CA VAL A 232 -5.97 -9.79 -19.22
C VAL A 232 -4.52 -10.18 -18.94
N ILE A 233 -4.31 -11.42 -18.49
CA ILE A 233 -2.99 -11.93 -18.04
C ILE A 233 -1.99 -11.94 -19.20
N GLU A 234 -2.47 -12.25 -20.40
CA GLU A 234 -1.69 -12.40 -21.62
C GLU A 234 -1.07 -11.07 -22.08
N ASP A 235 -1.67 -9.95 -21.69
CA ASP A 235 -1.22 -8.59 -22.02
C ASP A 235 -0.29 -7.99 -20.95
N TRP A 236 0.03 -8.76 -19.89
CA TRP A 236 0.99 -8.31 -18.88
C TRP A 236 2.41 -8.30 -19.41
N TYR A 237 3.24 -7.42 -18.85
CA TYR A 237 4.58 -7.19 -19.33
C TYR A 237 5.52 -8.37 -19.07
N ASN A 238 5.94 -9.06 -20.15
CA ASN A 238 6.87 -10.18 -20.08
C ASN A 238 8.32 -9.73 -20.36
N PRO A 239 9.21 -9.73 -19.35
CA PRO A 239 10.58 -9.23 -19.49
C PRO A 239 11.60 -10.30 -19.93
N ARG A 240 11.19 -11.56 -20.13
CA ARG A 240 12.12 -12.70 -20.27
C ARG A 240 13.06 -12.62 -21.47
N GLU A 241 12.59 -12.00 -22.55
CA GLU A 241 13.35 -11.84 -23.80
C GLU A 241 14.13 -10.53 -23.88
N VAL A 242 13.96 -9.64 -22.90
CA VAL A 242 14.66 -8.35 -22.84
C VAL A 242 16.13 -8.60 -22.46
N GLY A 243 17.08 -7.98 -23.15
CA GLY A 243 18.51 -8.13 -22.83
C GLY A 243 18.86 -7.45 -21.50
N ASN A 244 18.59 -6.16 -21.39
CA ASN A 244 18.76 -5.33 -20.21
C ASN A 244 17.45 -4.63 -19.83
N LEU A 245 16.94 -4.87 -18.63
CA LEU A 245 15.76 -4.18 -18.10
C LEU A 245 16.16 -3.32 -16.90
N LEU A 246 16.02 -2.00 -17.05
CA LEU A 246 16.48 -1.03 -16.05
C LEU A 246 15.34 -0.10 -15.66
N LEU A 247 15.10 0.02 -14.35
CA LEU A 247 14.26 1.06 -13.78
C LEU A 247 15.13 2.22 -13.31
N GLU A 248 14.78 3.42 -13.76
CA GLU A 248 15.42 4.68 -13.39
C GLU A 248 14.42 5.52 -12.61
N VAL A 249 14.81 5.99 -11.42
CA VAL A 249 13.98 6.87 -10.61
C VAL A 249 14.78 8.11 -10.27
N LEU A 250 14.31 9.28 -10.70
CA LEU A 250 14.88 10.56 -10.30
C LEU A 250 14.33 10.93 -8.93
N GLY A 251 15.14 10.78 -7.89
CA GLY A 251 14.76 11.05 -6.52
C GLY A 251 14.70 12.54 -6.17
N VAL A 252 14.11 12.82 -5.01
CA VAL A 252 14.30 14.07 -4.27
C VAL A 252 15.03 13.71 -2.97
N ALA A 253 15.92 14.57 -2.49
CA ALA A 253 16.85 14.21 -1.42
C ALA A 253 16.16 13.93 -0.07
N ALA A 254 16.75 12.99 0.68
CA ALA A 254 16.51 12.71 2.10
C ALA A 254 15.22 11.94 2.44
N HIS A 255 14.62 11.26 1.47
CA HIS A 255 13.45 10.41 1.72
C HIS A 255 13.69 8.96 1.33
N THR A 256 13.11 8.00 2.06
CA THR A 256 13.25 6.57 1.72
C THR A 256 12.19 6.17 0.70
N ILE A 257 12.61 5.50 -0.38
CA ILE A 257 11.73 4.94 -1.39
C ILE A 257 11.89 3.42 -1.41
N HIS A 258 10.77 2.72 -1.51
CA HIS A 258 10.69 1.28 -1.65
C HIS A 258 10.16 0.94 -3.05
N LEU A 259 10.88 0.08 -3.76
CA LEU A 259 10.44 -0.53 -5.00
C LEU A 259 9.84 -1.89 -4.70
N VAL A 260 8.54 -2.02 -4.94
CA VAL A 260 7.80 -3.28 -4.79
C VAL A 260 7.28 -3.70 -6.15
N THR A 261 7.22 -5.01 -6.39
CA THR A 261 6.75 -5.57 -7.67
C THR A 261 5.72 -6.64 -7.42
N GLU A 262 4.70 -6.68 -8.27
CA GLU A 262 3.72 -7.77 -8.34
C GLU A 262 3.94 -8.51 -9.66
N GLN A 263 4.37 -9.76 -9.54
CA GLN A 263 4.73 -10.64 -10.66
C GLN A 263 3.88 -11.91 -10.67
N LEU A 264 3.61 -12.44 -11.85
CA LEU A 264 2.99 -13.76 -12.00
C LEU A 264 4.05 -14.86 -11.77
N ARG A 265 3.93 -15.58 -10.65
CA ARG A 265 4.73 -16.77 -10.37
C ARG A 265 3.95 -18.03 -10.80
N PRO A 266 4.37 -18.71 -11.88
CA PRO A 266 3.79 -20.00 -12.26
C PRO A 266 4.19 -21.11 -11.25
N TYR A 267 3.40 -22.19 -11.22
CA TYR A 267 3.73 -23.42 -10.50
C TYR A 267 4.73 -24.31 -11.22
#